data_AF-A0A3A9DZG8-F1
#
_entry.id   AF-A0A3A9DZG8-F1
#
_cell.length_a   1.000
_cell.length_b   1.000
_cell.length_c   1.000
_cell.angle_alpha   90.00
_cell.angle_beta   90.00
_cell.angle_gamma   90.00
#
_symmetry.space_group_name_H-M   'P 1'
#
loop_
_entity.id
_entity.type
_entity.pdbx_description
1 polymer ?
#
loop_
_entity_poly.entity_id
_entity_poly.type
_entity_poly.pdbx_seq_one_letter_code
_entity_poly.pdbx_strand_id
1 'polypeptide(L)'
;MCDYDNAIFRLATEAEPQPEDYTGEDGLLYCGSCRQPKEAYFTEGKNLFGRDRHPKECDCQRKRRETLEAADREHKHREEVERLKRKGFTDPAMREWTFGNDNGKCPQMVKARAYVEQWEQIKDGNHGMILWGEVGTGKSYFAGCIANALMEKEVSVCMTNFALILNDLAASYKDRN
;
A
#
# COMPACT_ATOMS: atom_id res chain seq x y z
N MET A 1 12.63 4.22 20.27
CA MET A 1 11.84 3.47 21.27
C MET A 1 11.54 2.12 20.66
N CYS A 2 11.94 1.03 21.31
CA CYS A 2 11.70 -0.31 20.79
C CYS A 2 10.21 -0.68 20.97
N ASP A 3 9.68 -1.54 20.09
CA ASP A 3 8.27 -1.97 20.17
C ASP A 3 7.91 -2.62 21.51
N TYR A 4 8.89 -3.15 22.25
CA TYR A 4 8.71 -3.73 23.59
C TYR A 4 8.32 -2.69 24.64
N ASP A 5 8.91 -1.49 24.62
CA ASP A 5 8.57 -0.43 25.59
C ASP A 5 7.12 0.04 25.41
N ASN A 6 6.64 0.06 24.16
CA ASN A 6 5.27 0.44 23.81
C ASN A 6 4.26 -0.65 24.24
N ALA A 7 4.62 -1.93 24.08
CA ALA A 7 3.78 -3.04 24.53
C ALA A 7 3.64 -3.10 26.05
N ILE A 8 4.73 -2.94 26.80
CA ILE A 8 4.69 -2.88 28.28
C ILE A 8 3.86 -1.68 28.74
N PHE A 9 4.03 -0.52 28.11
CA PHE A 9 3.23 0.66 28.45
C PHE A 9 1.73 0.42 28.22
N ARG A 10 1.33 -0.17 27.09
CA ARG A 10 -0.08 -0.50 26.80
C ARG A 10 -0.69 -1.49 27.81
N LEU A 11 0.08 -2.47 28.27
CA LEU A 11 -0.35 -3.43 29.30
C LEU A 11 -0.41 -2.78 30.70
N ALA A 12 0.35 -1.70 30.90
CA ALA A 12 0.43 -0.93 32.13
C ALA A 12 -0.47 0.31 32.15
N THR A 13 -1.32 0.54 31.16
CA THR A 13 -2.33 1.62 31.15
C THR A 13 -3.67 1.06 31.62
N GLU A 14 -4.44 1.83 32.40
CA GLU A 14 -5.81 1.44 32.79
C GLU A 14 -6.77 1.68 31.62
N ALA A 15 -7.76 0.81 31.45
CA ALA A 15 -8.81 1.06 30.48
C ALA A 15 -9.72 2.18 31.01
N GLU A 16 -9.75 3.32 30.33
CA GLU A 16 -10.64 4.42 30.72
C GLU A 16 -12.11 4.04 30.46
N PRO A 17 -12.97 4.04 31.49
CA PRO A 17 -14.38 3.71 31.34
C PRO A 17 -15.11 4.80 30.54
N GLN A 18 -15.89 4.37 29.55
CA GLN A 18 -16.78 5.24 28.78
C GLN A 18 -18.17 5.29 29.45
N PRO A 19 -18.98 6.34 29.25
CA PRO A 19 -20.28 6.50 29.93
C PRO A 19 -21.24 5.31 29.77
N GLU A 20 -21.18 4.63 28.63
CA GLU A 20 -21.96 3.44 28.32
C GLU A 20 -21.39 2.13 28.88
N ASP A 21 -20.15 2.12 29.37
CA ASP A 21 -19.52 0.93 29.90
C ASP A 21 -20.04 0.56 31.29
N TYR A 22 -19.93 -0.73 31.62
CA TYR A 22 -20.37 -1.25 32.91
C TYR A 22 -19.36 -2.27 33.45
N THR A 23 -19.28 -2.42 34.77
CA THR A 23 -18.47 -3.46 35.41
C THR A 23 -19.29 -4.74 35.55
N GLY A 24 -18.75 -5.87 35.09
CA GLY A 24 -19.39 -7.17 35.21
C GLY A 24 -19.33 -7.75 36.63
N GLU A 25 -20.06 -8.83 36.88
CA GLU A 25 -20.02 -9.57 38.17
C GLU A 25 -18.64 -10.18 38.45
N ASP A 26 -17.84 -10.40 37.40
CA ASP A 26 -16.46 -10.87 37.45
C ASP A 26 -15.45 -9.74 37.77
N GLY A 27 -15.93 -8.50 37.97
CA GLY A 27 -15.13 -7.33 38.26
C GLY A 27 -14.42 -6.72 37.06
N LEU A 28 -14.60 -7.23 35.82
CA LEU A 28 -13.99 -6.67 34.62
C LEU A 28 -14.83 -5.53 34.04
N LEU A 29 -14.19 -4.57 33.39
CA LEU A 29 -14.87 -3.55 32.60
C LEU A 29 -15.41 -4.14 31.27
N TYR A 30 -16.67 -3.87 30.95
CA TYR A 30 -17.35 -4.28 29.72
C TYR A 30 -17.78 -3.11 28.86
N CYS A 31 -17.70 -3.30 27.54
CA CYS A 31 -18.18 -2.34 26.58
C CYS A 31 -19.71 -2.26 26.56
N GLY A 32 -20.27 -1.06 26.73
CA GLY A 32 -21.73 -0.83 26.65
C GLY A 32 -22.37 -1.23 25.31
N SER A 33 -21.63 -1.09 24.22
CA SER A 33 -22.14 -1.33 22.86
C SER A 33 -22.06 -2.80 22.44
N CYS A 34 -20.89 -3.43 22.55
CA CYS A 34 -20.68 -4.82 22.09
C CYS A 34 -20.73 -5.86 23.21
N ARG A 35 -20.87 -5.45 24.47
CA ARG A 35 -20.91 -6.32 25.67
C ARG A 35 -19.71 -7.28 25.80
N GLN A 36 -18.59 -6.95 25.17
CA GLN A 36 -17.34 -7.66 25.36
C GLN A 36 -16.48 -7.02 26.43
N PRO A 37 -15.64 -7.81 27.11
CA PRO A 37 -14.75 -7.29 28.13
C PRO A 37 -13.68 -6.39 27.49
N LYS A 38 -13.49 -5.20 28.07
CA LYS A 38 -12.43 -4.23 27.77
C LYS A 38 -11.16 -4.50 28.61
N GLU A 39 -11.21 -5.47 29.50
CA GLU A 39 -10.12 -5.90 30.37
C GLU A 39 -10.00 -7.42 30.39
N ALA A 40 -8.84 -7.92 30.79
CA ALA A 40 -8.65 -9.32 31.09
C ALA A 40 -7.69 -9.48 32.27
N TYR A 41 -7.88 -10.53 33.08
CA TYR A 41 -6.94 -10.89 34.13
C TYR A 41 -5.63 -11.40 33.54
N PHE A 42 -4.52 -11.08 34.20
CA PHE A 42 -3.25 -11.76 33.94
C PHE A 42 -3.34 -13.23 34.36
N THR A 43 -2.49 -14.08 33.76
CA THR A 43 -2.35 -15.47 34.20
C THR A 43 -1.97 -15.55 35.68
N GLU A 44 -2.47 -16.55 36.41
CA GLU A 44 -2.25 -16.71 37.85
C GLU A 44 -0.78 -16.50 38.28
N GLY A 45 -0.59 -15.72 39.34
CA GLY A 45 0.72 -15.38 39.90
C GLY A 45 1.48 -14.28 39.14
N LYS A 46 0.93 -13.74 38.05
CA LYS A 46 1.51 -12.58 37.34
C LYS A 46 0.72 -11.33 37.61
N ASN A 47 1.43 -10.26 37.96
CA ASN A 47 0.92 -8.90 37.99
C ASN A 47 1.93 -7.99 37.29
N LEU A 48 1.45 -6.88 36.75
CA LEU A 48 2.30 -5.87 36.13
C LEU A 48 2.06 -4.56 36.88
N PHE A 49 3.12 -4.01 37.48
CA PHE A 49 3.04 -2.80 38.33
C PHE A 49 1.97 -2.89 39.45
N GLY A 50 1.78 -4.08 40.04
CA GLY A 50 0.79 -4.30 41.09
C GLY A 50 -0.66 -4.44 40.59
N ARG A 51 -0.89 -4.50 39.28
CA ARG A 51 -2.20 -4.74 38.68
C ARG A 51 -2.40 -6.22 38.31
N ASP A 52 -3.59 -6.72 38.61
CA ASP A 52 -4.04 -8.08 38.30
C ASP A 52 -4.75 -8.19 36.93
N ARG A 53 -5.05 -7.04 36.30
CA ARG A 53 -5.77 -6.91 35.03
C ARG A 53 -5.01 -6.04 34.04
N HIS A 54 -5.25 -6.28 32.75
CA HIS A 54 -4.74 -5.46 31.65
C HIS A 54 -5.85 -5.10 30.65
N PRO A 55 -5.70 -4.00 29.90
CA PRO A 55 -6.63 -3.64 28.84
C PRO A 55 -6.70 -4.70 27.75
N LYS A 56 -7.88 -4.86 27.16
CA LYS A 56 -8.17 -5.72 26.03
C LYS A 56 -9.08 -4.96 25.06
N GLU A 57 -8.76 -5.01 23.77
CA GLU A 57 -9.62 -4.40 22.75
C GLU A 57 -10.93 -5.18 22.62
N CYS A 58 -12.05 -4.48 22.83
CA CYS A 58 -13.37 -4.99 22.45
C CYS A 58 -13.55 -4.92 20.92
N ASP A 59 -14.56 -5.62 20.39
CA ASP A 59 -14.85 -5.62 18.95
C ASP A 59 -15.05 -4.22 18.34
N CYS A 60 -15.65 -3.28 19.07
CA CYS A 60 -15.82 -1.90 18.59
C CYS A 60 -14.47 -1.20 18.39
N GLN A 61 -13.56 -1.34 19.35
CA GLN A 61 -12.22 -0.75 19.28
C GLN A 61 -11.39 -1.43 18.19
N ARG A 62 -11.47 -2.76 18.11
CA ARG A 62 -10.80 -3.54 17.06
C ARG A 62 -11.25 -3.10 15.66
N LYS A 63 -12.56 -3.03 15.41
CA LYS A 63 -13.11 -2.56 14.12
C LYS A 63 -12.66 -1.14 13.79
N ARG A 64 -12.65 -0.23 14.77
CA ARG A 64 -12.17 1.14 14.59
C ARG A 64 -10.68 1.15 14.22
N ARG A 65 -9.84 0.39 14.94
CA ARG A 65 -8.42 0.26 14.65
C ARG A 65 -8.18 -0.31 13.25
N GLU A 66 -8.83 -1.42 12.91
CA GLU A 66 -8.73 -2.04 11.58
C GLU A 66 -9.15 -1.08 10.47
N THR A 67 -10.20 -0.28 10.68
CA THR A 67 -10.67 0.73 9.71
C THR A 67 -9.63 1.84 9.53
N LEU A 68 -9.06 2.35 10.63
CA LEU A 68 -8.03 3.38 10.59
C LEU A 68 -6.75 2.86 9.93
N GLU A 69 -6.31 1.65 10.28
CA GLU A 69 -5.16 0.99 9.67
C GLU A 69 -5.39 0.72 8.18
N ALA A 70 -6.60 0.32 7.78
CA ALA A 70 -6.95 0.15 6.37
C ALA A 70 -6.93 1.49 5.60
N ALA A 71 -7.47 2.56 6.19
CA ALA A 71 -7.45 3.89 5.60
C ALA A 71 -6.02 4.45 5.47
N ASP A 72 -5.17 4.22 6.47
CA ASP A 72 -3.74 4.60 6.44
C ASP A 72 -2.97 3.81 5.36
N ARG A 73 -3.20 2.50 5.24
CA ARG A 73 -2.62 1.69 4.17
C ARG A 73 -3.03 2.19 2.78
N GLU A 74 -4.32 2.46 2.58
CA GLU A 74 -4.84 3.02 1.32
C GLU A 74 -4.28 4.41 1.02
N HIS A 75 -4.10 5.25 2.04
CA HIS A 75 -3.47 6.56 1.89
C HIS A 75 -2.02 6.43 1.40
N LYS A 76 -1.21 5.62 2.11
CA LYS A 76 0.19 5.38 1.76
C LYS A 76 0.33 4.77 0.36
N HIS A 77 -0.54 3.83 0.02
CA HIS A 77 -0.59 3.23 -1.31
C HIS A 77 -0.78 4.30 -2.39
N ARG A 78 -1.81 5.15 -2.27
CA ARG A 78 -2.05 6.23 -3.24
C ARG A 78 -0.90 7.23 -3.34
N GLU A 79 -0.30 7.60 -2.21
CA GLU A 79 0.85 8.50 -2.22
C GLU A 79 2.04 7.89 -2.96
N GLU A 80 2.31 6.60 -2.75
CA GLU A 80 3.39 5.89 -3.43
C GLU A 80 3.12 5.77 -4.93
N VAL A 81 1.91 5.39 -5.33
CA VAL A 81 1.49 5.33 -6.74
C VAL A 81 1.68 6.70 -7.40
N GLU A 82 1.22 7.79 -6.79
CA GLU A 82 1.38 9.15 -7.32
C GLU A 82 2.86 9.56 -7.43
N ARG A 83 3.67 9.18 -6.45
CA ARG A 83 5.13 9.41 -6.46
C ARG A 83 5.79 8.66 -7.61
N LEU A 84 5.43 7.39 -7.82
CA LEU A 84 5.94 6.56 -8.92
C LEU A 84 5.52 7.13 -10.27
N LYS A 85 4.25 7.51 -10.46
CA LYS A 85 3.75 8.15 -11.69
C LYS A 85 4.46 9.46 -12.00
N ARG A 86 4.70 10.30 -10.99
CA ARG A 86 5.44 11.56 -11.13
C ARG A 86 6.88 11.34 -11.59
N LYS A 87 7.54 10.29 -11.11
CA LYS A 87 8.92 9.96 -11.47
C LYS A 87 9.02 9.22 -12.82
N GLY A 88 8.06 8.34 -13.09
CA GLY A 88 8.10 7.41 -14.20
C GLY A 88 7.59 7.98 -15.52
N PHE A 89 6.71 8.98 -15.49
CA PHE A 89 6.18 9.63 -16.69
C PHE A 89 6.75 11.02 -16.89
N THR A 90 7.20 11.30 -18.12
CA THR A 90 7.66 12.63 -18.52
C THR A 90 6.49 13.57 -18.84
N ASP A 91 5.43 13.05 -19.45
CA ASP A 91 4.23 13.82 -19.82
C ASP A 91 3.07 13.47 -18.86
N PRO A 92 2.45 14.47 -18.19
CA PRO A 92 1.28 14.27 -17.34
C PRO A 92 0.12 13.52 -18.02
N ALA A 93 -0.07 13.66 -19.34
CA ALA A 93 -1.11 12.96 -20.08
C ALA A 93 -0.96 11.44 -20.03
N MET A 94 0.26 10.93 -19.81
CA MET A 94 0.53 9.48 -19.70
C MET A 94 -0.11 8.85 -18.47
N ARG A 95 -0.43 9.63 -17.43
CA ARG A 95 -1.10 9.13 -16.23
C ARG A 95 -2.50 8.59 -16.52
N GLU A 96 -3.13 9.10 -17.58
CA GLU A 96 -4.46 8.69 -18.03
C GLU A 96 -4.42 7.51 -19.02
N TRP A 97 -3.23 7.01 -19.38
CA TRP A 97 -3.08 5.87 -20.28
C TRP A 97 -3.29 4.58 -19.49
N THR A 98 -4.55 4.29 -19.15
CA THR A 98 -4.95 3.12 -18.35
C THR A 98 -5.72 2.12 -19.21
N PHE A 99 -5.81 0.86 -18.79
CA PHE A 99 -6.63 -0.14 -19.48
C PHE A 99 -8.12 0.23 -19.50
N GLY A 100 -8.61 0.99 -18.53
CA GLY A 100 -9.99 1.45 -18.47
C GLY A 100 -10.31 2.57 -19.47
N ASN A 101 -9.31 3.37 -19.83
CA ASN A 101 -9.43 4.45 -20.81
C ASN A 101 -9.12 3.99 -22.26
N ASP A 102 -8.82 2.70 -22.46
CA ASP A 102 -8.54 2.15 -23.79
C ASP A 102 -9.81 2.15 -24.64
N ASN A 103 -9.68 2.53 -25.92
CA ASN A 103 -10.81 2.62 -26.84
C ASN A 103 -11.16 1.27 -27.50
N GLY A 104 -10.49 0.18 -27.12
CA GLY A 104 -10.73 -1.17 -27.61
C GLY A 104 -10.29 -1.43 -29.06
N LYS A 105 -9.66 -0.46 -29.74
CA LYS A 105 -9.20 -0.62 -31.13
C LYS A 105 -8.00 -1.52 -31.28
N CYS A 106 -7.29 -1.82 -30.18
CA CYS A 106 -6.14 -2.72 -30.17
C CYS A 106 -6.53 -4.06 -29.54
N PRO A 107 -6.84 -5.11 -30.34
CA PRO A 107 -7.13 -6.45 -29.82
C PRO A 107 -6.00 -7.03 -28.97
N GLN A 108 -4.76 -6.60 -29.25
CA GLN A 108 -3.57 -7.05 -28.54
C GLN A 108 -3.48 -6.52 -27.11
N MET A 109 -4.33 -5.57 -26.68
CA MET A 109 -4.30 -5.01 -25.33
C MET A 109 -4.53 -6.09 -24.24
N VAL A 110 -5.14 -7.22 -24.59
CA VAL A 110 -5.22 -8.41 -23.73
C VAL A 110 -3.82 -8.92 -23.35
N LYS A 111 -2.84 -8.85 -24.25
CA LYS A 111 -1.45 -9.25 -23.96
C LYS A 111 -0.77 -8.31 -22.98
N ALA A 112 -1.10 -7.01 -23.02
CA ALA A 112 -0.62 -6.04 -22.03
C ALA A 112 -1.12 -6.40 -20.62
N ARG A 113 -2.40 -6.75 -20.51
CA ARG A 113 -2.99 -7.19 -19.23
C ARG A 113 -2.32 -8.46 -18.72
N ALA A 114 -2.16 -9.47 -19.57
CA ALA A 114 -1.47 -10.71 -19.21
C ALA A 114 -0.01 -10.44 -18.75
N TYR A 115 0.70 -9.53 -19.41
CA TYR A 115 2.05 -9.13 -19.03
C TYR A 115 2.09 -8.54 -17.60
N VAL A 116 1.12 -7.69 -17.25
CA VAL A 116 1.04 -7.09 -15.90
C VAL A 116 0.58 -8.11 -14.86
N GLU A 117 -0.32 -9.02 -15.20
CA GLU A 117 -0.80 -10.10 -14.33
C GLU A 117 0.33 -11.06 -13.97
N GLN A 118 1.20 -11.38 -14.93
CA GLN A 118 2.33 -12.32 -14.77
C GLN A 118 3.66 -11.62 -14.43
N TRP A 119 3.60 -10.37 -13.95
CA TRP A 119 4.79 -9.53 -13.78
C TRP A 119 5.93 -10.20 -13.01
N GLU A 120 5.65 -10.87 -11.88
CA GLU A 120 6.69 -11.53 -11.07
C GLU A 120 7.44 -12.62 -11.87
N GLN A 121 6.72 -13.44 -12.64
CA GLN A 121 7.32 -14.48 -13.48
C GLN A 121 8.13 -13.90 -14.64
N ILE A 122 7.63 -12.81 -15.23
CA ILE A 122 8.28 -12.09 -16.31
C ILE A 122 9.59 -11.47 -15.82
N LYS A 123 9.56 -10.83 -14.64
CA LYS A 123 10.71 -10.22 -13.99
C LYS A 123 11.77 -11.26 -13.63
N ASP A 124 11.38 -12.36 -12.97
CA ASP A 124 12.29 -13.43 -12.56
C ASP A 124 12.91 -14.15 -13.77
N GLY A 125 12.14 -14.35 -14.83
CA GLY A 125 12.62 -14.93 -16.08
C GLY A 125 13.36 -13.95 -16.99
N ASN A 126 13.46 -12.67 -16.62
CA ASN A 126 14.04 -11.59 -17.43
C ASN A 126 13.43 -11.49 -18.84
N HIS A 127 12.11 -11.66 -18.95
CA HIS A 127 11.38 -11.55 -20.20
C HIS A 127 10.99 -10.11 -20.50
N GLY A 128 11.16 -9.67 -21.74
CA GLY A 128 10.72 -8.38 -22.23
C GLY A 128 9.72 -8.50 -23.37
N MET A 129 9.04 -7.41 -23.70
CA MET A 129 8.09 -7.34 -24.80
C MET A 129 8.49 -6.22 -25.77
N ILE A 130 8.49 -6.55 -27.06
CA ILE A 130 8.77 -5.59 -28.14
C ILE A 130 7.45 -5.25 -28.84
N LEU A 131 7.18 -3.96 -29.00
CA LEU A 131 6.03 -3.44 -29.74
C LEU A 131 6.53 -2.78 -31.02
N TRP A 132 6.10 -3.26 -32.18
CA TRP A 132 6.48 -2.74 -33.49
C TRP A 132 5.27 -2.53 -34.39
N GLY A 133 5.41 -1.67 -35.41
CA GLY A 133 4.34 -1.31 -36.34
C GLY A 133 4.37 0.16 -36.74
N GLU A 134 3.45 0.57 -37.62
CA GLU A 134 3.39 1.92 -38.19
C GLU A 134 3.24 3.04 -37.14
N VAL A 135 3.64 4.25 -37.49
CA VAL A 135 3.50 5.42 -36.62
C VAL A 135 2.01 5.70 -36.36
N GLY A 136 1.67 6.11 -35.14
CA GLY A 136 0.28 6.45 -34.78
C GLY A 136 -0.62 5.26 -34.40
N THR A 137 -0.11 4.03 -34.41
CA THR A 137 -0.88 2.81 -34.06
C THR A 137 -1.08 2.57 -32.56
N GLY A 138 -0.71 3.52 -31.69
CA GLY A 138 -0.95 3.43 -30.25
C GLY A 138 0.08 2.60 -29.46
N LYS A 139 1.25 2.26 -30.02
CA LYS A 139 2.31 1.51 -29.32
C LYS A 139 2.75 2.17 -28.00
N SER A 140 2.93 3.49 -28.00
CA SER A 140 3.30 4.22 -26.77
C SER A 140 2.18 4.18 -25.74
N TYR A 141 0.92 4.29 -26.17
CA TYR A 141 -0.23 4.14 -25.28
C TYR A 141 -0.28 2.75 -24.65
N PHE A 142 -0.07 1.69 -25.45
CA PHE A 142 0.03 0.31 -24.97
C PHE A 142 1.11 0.13 -23.90
N ALA A 143 2.32 0.64 -24.14
CA ALA A 143 3.41 0.61 -23.16
C ALA A 143 3.06 1.42 -21.90
N GLY A 144 2.40 2.56 -22.06
CA GLY A 144 1.92 3.37 -20.95
C GLY A 144 0.85 2.69 -20.10
N CYS A 145 -0.05 1.90 -20.70
CA CYS A 145 -1.02 1.10 -19.95
C CYS A 145 -0.33 0.07 -19.06
N ILE A 146 0.71 -0.60 -19.58
CA ILE A 146 1.53 -1.51 -18.77
C ILE A 146 2.23 -0.74 -17.66
N ALA A 147 2.87 0.37 -17.98
CA ALA A 147 3.59 1.20 -17.01
C ALA A 147 2.67 1.68 -15.87
N ASN A 148 1.50 2.22 -16.20
CA ASN A 148 0.50 2.63 -15.20
C ASN A 148 0.10 1.46 -14.32
N ALA A 149 -0.31 0.33 -14.91
CA ALA A 149 -0.79 -0.81 -14.14
C ALA A 149 0.29 -1.48 -13.28
N LEU A 150 1.57 -1.39 -13.67
CA LEU A 150 2.69 -1.79 -12.82
C LEU A 150 2.90 -0.79 -11.66
N MET A 151 2.81 0.51 -11.91
CA MET A 151 2.91 1.52 -10.84
C MET A 151 1.76 1.44 -9.84
N GLU A 152 0.54 1.08 -10.28
CA GLU A 152 -0.59 0.75 -9.39
C GLU A 152 -0.30 -0.48 -8.48
N LYS A 153 0.70 -1.30 -8.82
CA LYS A 153 1.21 -2.38 -7.98
C LYS A 153 2.47 -1.99 -7.21
N GLU A 154 2.74 -0.69 -7.08
CA GLU A 154 3.94 -0.10 -6.46
C GLU A 154 5.26 -0.52 -7.12
N VAL A 155 5.22 -0.94 -8.40
CA VAL A 155 6.43 -1.25 -9.18
C VAL A 155 6.95 0.02 -9.85
N SER A 156 8.22 0.36 -9.58
CA SER A 156 8.86 1.50 -10.23
C SER A 156 9.12 1.24 -11.71
N VAL A 157 8.56 2.09 -12.57
CA VAL A 157 8.76 2.06 -14.02
C VAL A 157 9.30 3.41 -14.48
N CYS A 158 10.17 3.41 -15.49
CA CYS A 158 10.64 4.62 -16.16
C CYS A 158 10.23 4.56 -17.64
N MET A 159 9.37 5.47 -18.05
CA MET A 159 8.98 5.65 -19.44
C MET A 159 9.79 6.78 -20.03
N THR A 160 10.66 6.46 -20.99
CA THR A 160 11.58 7.41 -21.60
C THR A 160 11.65 7.18 -23.11
N ASN A 161 12.33 8.09 -23.81
CA ASN A 161 12.60 7.95 -25.23
C ASN A 161 14.11 7.90 -25.47
N PHE A 162 14.49 7.37 -26.63
CA PHE A 162 15.91 7.15 -26.95
C PHE A 162 16.71 8.45 -27.02
N ALA A 163 16.10 9.56 -27.47
CA ALA A 163 16.77 10.85 -27.53
C ALA A 163 17.13 11.39 -26.15
N LEU A 164 16.24 11.26 -25.16
CA LEU A 164 16.51 11.63 -23.76
C LEU A 164 17.64 10.79 -23.18
N ILE A 165 17.59 9.47 -23.37
CA ILE A 165 18.66 8.57 -22.92
C ILE A 165 20.01 9.00 -23.50
N LEU A 166 20.09 9.27 -24.80
CA LEU A 166 21.34 9.69 -25.45
C LEU A 166 21.83 11.04 -24.93
N ASN A 167 20.94 12.00 -24.69
CA ASN A 167 21.29 13.32 -24.16
C ASN A 167 21.85 13.22 -22.73
N ASP A 168 21.21 12.43 -21.87
CA ASP A 168 21.67 12.21 -20.49
C ASP A 168 23.03 11.50 -20.48
N LEU A 169 23.19 10.50 -21.36
CA LEU A 169 24.44 9.79 -21.52
C LEU A 169 25.55 10.75 -21.97
N ALA A 170 25.31 11.57 -23.00
CA ALA A 170 26.27 12.55 -23.50
C ALA A 170 26.62 13.63 -22.47
N ALA A 171 25.66 14.09 -21.66
CA ALA A 171 25.90 15.02 -20.57
C ALA A 171 26.83 14.43 -19.51
N SER A 172 26.66 13.15 -19.16
CA SER A 172 27.51 12.46 -18.17
C SER A 172 29.00 12.34 -18.57
N TYR A 173 29.31 12.46 -19.86
CA TYR A 173 30.69 12.47 -20.37
C TYR A 173 31.31 13.86 -20.46
N LYS A 174 30.51 14.95 -20.41
CA LYS A 174 31.04 16.32 -20.50
C LYS A 174 31.84 16.73 -19.25
N ASP A 175 31.50 16.19 -18.08
CA ASP A 175 32.19 16.49 -16.81
C ASP A 175 33.48 15.66 -16.61
N ARG A 176 33.93 14.92 -17.64
CA ARG A 176 35.11 14.05 -17.58
C ARG A 176 36.29 14.50 -18.45
N ASN A 177 36.20 15.69 -19.07
CA ASN A 177 37.24 16.29 -19.89
C ASN A 177 37.81 17.56 -19.25
#